data_AF-A0A8A4K0Z0-F1
#
_entry.id   AF-A0A8A4K0Z0-F1
#
_cell.length_a   1.000
_cell.length_b   1.000
_cell.length_c   1.000
_cell.angle_alpha   90.00
_cell.angle_beta   90.00
_cell.angle_gamma   90.00
#
_symmetry.space_group_name_H-M   'P 1'
#
loop_
_entity.id
_entity.type
_entity.pdbx_description
1 polymer ?
#
loop_
_entity_poly.entity_id
_entity_poly.type
_entity_poly.pdbx_seq_one_letter_code
_entity_poly.pdbx_strand_id
1 'polypeptide(L)'
;MLIWDEFVNLLGRSKFDVKFVNISSDFHELPNIEESVLGEREYYSFLQSGVLFLLEGEVIDQITFYTTKDESFSEYKGELPLSTDSSEDEAMQILGHPLDSGGGKIDPLMGHIDRWIRYENEGYTLHLQFNQNDRLSRITLMR
;
A
#
# COMPACT_ATOMS: atom_id res chain seq x y z
N MET A 1 16.80 3.98 -1.66
CA MET A 1 15.55 3.60 -0.98
C MET A 1 14.79 4.87 -0.71
N LEU A 2 13.60 4.99 -1.27
CA LEU A 2 12.77 6.20 -1.17
C LEU A 2 12.26 6.39 0.27
N ILE A 3 12.15 7.63 0.70
CA ILE A 3 11.51 7.97 1.99
C ILE A 3 10.00 8.16 1.80
N TRP A 4 9.23 8.10 2.90
CA TRP A 4 7.76 8.12 2.87
C TRP A 4 7.17 9.27 2.02
N ASP A 5 7.67 10.49 2.20
CA ASP A 5 7.20 11.66 1.46
C ASP A 5 7.43 11.55 -0.06
N GLU A 6 8.43 10.79 -0.50
CA GLU A 6 8.65 10.57 -1.93
C GLU A 6 7.56 9.69 -2.54
N PHE A 7 7.03 8.71 -1.79
CA PHE A 7 5.89 7.91 -2.22
C PHE A 7 4.60 8.72 -2.25
N VAL A 8 4.35 9.54 -1.23
CA VAL A 8 3.20 10.47 -1.24
C VAL A 8 3.25 11.37 -2.48
N ASN A 9 4.45 11.89 -2.80
CA ASN A 9 4.65 12.73 -3.98
C ASN A 9 4.52 11.98 -5.32
N LEU A 10 4.58 10.65 -5.34
CA LEU A 10 4.35 9.85 -6.55
C LEU A 10 2.86 9.68 -6.86
N LEU A 11 1.97 9.75 -5.86
CA LEU A 11 0.53 9.70 -6.10
C LEU A 11 0.09 10.81 -7.06
N GLY A 12 -0.78 10.46 -8.00
CA GLY A 12 -1.28 11.38 -9.02
C GLY A 12 -0.28 11.72 -10.12
N ARG A 13 0.97 11.21 -10.07
CA ARG A 13 1.93 11.40 -11.17
C ARG A 13 1.69 10.43 -12.31
N SER A 14 2.11 10.84 -13.49
CA SER A 14 2.11 9.99 -14.67
C SER A 14 3.14 8.87 -14.56
N LYS A 15 2.87 7.71 -15.14
CA LYS A 15 3.85 6.62 -15.32
C LYS A 15 5.07 7.00 -16.14
N PHE A 16 5.01 8.11 -16.87
CA PHE A 16 6.15 8.68 -17.61
C PHE A 16 6.96 9.69 -16.79
N ASP A 17 6.56 9.99 -15.55
CA ASP A 17 7.35 10.84 -14.66
C ASP A 17 8.70 10.19 -14.37
N VAL A 18 9.78 10.97 -14.47
CA VAL A 18 11.15 10.49 -14.29
C VAL A 18 11.37 9.79 -12.95
N LYS A 19 10.66 10.20 -11.88
CA LYS A 19 10.76 9.53 -10.59
C LYS A 19 10.18 8.12 -10.64
N PHE A 20 9.02 7.94 -11.27
CA PHE A 20 8.40 6.61 -11.39
C PHE A 20 9.17 5.72 -12.38
N VAL A 21 9.63 6.27 -13.50
CA VAL A 21 10.45 5.53 -14.47
C VAL A 21 11.72 4.95 -13.83
N ASN A 22 12.31 5.67 -12.87
CA ASN A 22 13.52 5.23 -12.18
C ASN A 22 13.25 4.32 -10.97
N ILE A 23 12.00 4.07 -10.59
CA ILE A 23 11.65 3.34 -9.36
C ILE A 23 12.22 1.91 -9.32
N SER A 24 12.30 1.25 -10.47
CA SER A 24 12.91 -0.07 -10.61
C SER A 24 14.40 -0.07 -10.23
N SER A 25 15.09 1.03 -10.50
CA SER A 25 16.49 1.19 -10.09
C SER A 25 16.61 1.40 -8.59
N ASP A 26 15.67 2.12 -7.98
CA ASP A 26 15.64 2.37 -6.54
C ASP A 26 15.34 1.10 -5.72
N PHE A 27 14.53 0.21 -6.29
CA PHE A 27 14.21 -1.10 -5.71
C PHE A 27 15.19 -2.20 -6.09
N HIS A 28 16.05 -1.97 -7.08
CA HIS A 28 16.88 -3.02 -7.68
C HIS A 28 16.05 -4.23 -8.16
N GLU A 29 14.85 -3.97 -8.66
CA GLU A 29 13.86 -4.96 -9.07
C GLU A 29 13.07 -4.43 -10.28
N LEU A 30 12.71 -5.31 -11.21
CA LEU A 30 11.74 -4.99 -12.26
C LEU A 30 10.35 -5.45 -11.82
N PRO A 31 9.28 -4.66 -12.06
CA PRO A 31 7.95 -5.05 -11.68
C PRO A 31 7.43 -6.18 -12.58
N ASN A 32 6.62 -7.07 -12.00
CA ASN A 32 5.66 -7.84 -12.78
C ASN A 32 4.48 -6.90 -13.14
N ILE A 33 4.21 -6.74 -14.44
CA ILE A 33 3.18 -5.83 -14.94
C ILE A 33 1.99 -6.66 -15.41
N GLU A 34 0.83 -6.39 -14.81
CA GLU A 34 -0.44 -7.01 -15.18
C GLU A 34 -1.47 -5.92 -15.50
N GLU A 35 -2.34 -6.19 -16.48
CA GLU A 35 -3.43 -5.28 -16.84
C GLU A 35 -4.77 -5.88 -16.42
N SER A 36 -5.68 -5.02 -15.95
CA SER A 36 -7.08 -5.41 -15.79
C SER A 36 -7.68 -5.85 -17.13
N VAL A 37 -8.73 -6.67 -17.08
CA VAL A 37 -9.41 -7.22 -18.28
C VAL A 37 -9.86 -6.13 -19.26
N LEU A 38 -10.21 -4.94 -18.75
CA LEU A 38 -10.67 -3.81 -19.55
C LEU A 38 -9.53 -2.86 -19.97
N GLY A 39 -8.30 -3.10 -19.53
CA GLY A 39 -7.13 -2.24 -19.82
C GLY A 39 -7.16 -0.87 -19.13
N GLU A 40 -8.09 -0.65 -18.20
CA GLU A 40 -8.24 0.63 -17.48
C GLU A 40 -7.26 0.76 -16.32
N ARG A 41 -6.77 -0.36 -15.81
CA ARG A 41 -5.83 -0.43 -14.68
C ARG A 41 -4.62 -1.27 -15.01
N GLU A 42 -3.46 -0.80 -14.57
CA GLU A 42 -2.18 -1.51 -14.64
C GLU A 42 -1.64 -1.73 -13.21
N TYR A 43 -1.10 -2.92 -12.96
CA TYR A 43 -0.56 -3.35 -11.67
C TYR A 43 0.95 -3.57 -11.82
N TYR A 44 1.76 -2.75 -11.16
CA TYR A 44 3.21 -2.87 -11.17
C TYR A 44 3.64 -3.47 -9.83
N SER A 45 3.87 -4.78 -9.84
CA SER A 45 4.16 -5.59 -8.65
C SER A 45 5.65 -5.80 -8.47
N PHE A 46 6.25 -5.15 -7.48
CA PHE A 46 7.62 -5.37 -7.01
C PHE A 46 7.59 -6.40 -5.88
N LEU A 47 7.49 -7.68 -6.26
CA LEU A 47 7.23 -8.80 -5.36
C LEU A 47 8.31 -8.94 -4.28
N GLN A 48 9.59 -8.76 -4.62
CA GLN A 48 10.70 -8.88 -3.67
C GLN A 48 10.85 -7.64 -2.79
N SER A 49 10.48 -6.48 -3.29
CA SER A 49 10.47 -5.25 -2.53
C SER A 49 9.25 -5.12 -1.64
N GLY A 50 8.18 -5.88 -1.87
CA GLY A 50 6.95 -5.79 -1.09
C GLY A 50 6.12 -4.55 -1.42
N VAL A 51 6.14 -4.11 -2.69
CA VAL A 51 5.42 -2.90 -3.12
C VAL A 51 4.57 -3.19 -4.36
N LEU A 52 3.33 -2.70 -4.35
CA LEU A 52 2.42 -2.73 -5.49
C LEU A 52 1.99 -1.31 -5.83
N PHE A 53 2.17 -0.91 -7.09
CA PHE A 53 1.54 0.28 -7.64
C PHE A 53 0.33 -0.14 -8.45
N LEU A 54 -0.79 0.53 -8.21
CA LEU A 54 -1.97 0.47 -9.05
C LEU A 54 -2.08 1.80 -9.80
N LEU A 55 -2.09 1.69 -11.11
CA LEU A 55 -2.31 2.81 -12.00
C LEU A 55 -3.73 2.72 -12.55
N GLU A 56 -4.42 3.86 -12.59
CA GLU A 56 -5.67 4.00 -13.32
C GLU A 56 -5.41 4.93 -14.52
N GLY A 57 -5.58 4.38 -15.73
CA GLY A 57 -5.03 4.97 -16.95
C GLY A 57 -3.50 5.03 -16.90
N GLU A 58 -2.94 6.24 -16.97
CA GLU A 58 -1.49 6.46 -16.96
C GLU A 58 -0.99 7.11 -15.66
N VAL A 59 -1.83 7.14 -14.62
CA VAL A 59 -1.58 7.86 -13.37
C VAL A 59 -1.51 6.89 -12.21
N ILE A 60 -0.54 7.11 -11.31
CA ILE A 60 -0.39 6.34 -10.07
C ILE A 60 -1.52 6.70 -9.11
N ASP A 61 -2.47 5.79 -8.94
CA ASP A 61 -3.66 6.01 -8.11
C ASP A 61 -3.47 5.49 -6.69
N GLN A 62 -2.77 4.35 -6.55
CA GLN A 62 -2.54 3.70 -5.28
C GLN A 62 -1.15 3.08 -5.19
N ILE A 63 -0.56 3.13 -3.99
CA ILE A 63 0.71 2.47 -3.64
C ILE A 63 0.46 1.63 -2.39
N THR A 64 0.76 0.34 -2.45
CA THR A 64 0.58 -0.59 -1.33
C THR A 64 1.91 -1.19 -0.92
N PHE A 65 2.18 -1.17 0.38
CA PHE A 65 3.35 -1.75 1.04
C PHE A 65 2.91 -2.95 1.86
N TYR A 66 3.58 -4.07 1.68
CA TYR A 66 3.33 -5.30 2.42
C TYR A 66 4.25 -5.32 3.64
N THR A 67 3.70 -5.24 4.85
CA THR A 67 4.48 -5.16 6.10
C THR A 67 4.69 -6.53 6.76
N THR A 68 4.07 -7.56 6.21
CA THR A 68 4.33 -8.96 6.52
C THR A 68 4.45 -9.74 5.22
N LYS A 69 5.23 -10.83 5.24
CA LYS A 69 5.28 -11.73 4.08
C LYS A 69 3.89 -12.24 3.73
N ASP A 70 3.48 -11.95 2.51
CA ASP A 70 2.27 -12.45 1.87
C ASP A 70 2.63 -13.60 0.93
N GLU A 71 1.66 -14.34 0.40
CA GLU A 71 1.95 -15.50 -0.46
C GLU A 71 2.81 -15.12 -1.68
N SER A 72 2.60 -13.91 -2.22
CA SER A 72 3.29 -13.42 -3.42
C SER A 72 4.29 -12.28 -3.15
N PHE A 73 4.16 -11.55 -2.05
CA PHE A 73 4.99 -10.39 -1.73
C PHE A 73 5.88 -10.63 -0.51
N SER A 74 7.15 -10.24 -0.64
CA SER A 74 8.06 -10.06 0.48
C SER A 74 7.63 -8.88 1.35
N GLU A 75 8.17 -8.82 2.56
CA GLU A 75 7.98 -7.69 3.45
C GLU A 75 8.80 -6.48 2.98
N TYR A 76 8.16 -5.32 2.89
CA TYR A 76 8.81 -4.04 2.63
C TYR A 76 9.74 -3.64 3.78
N LYS A 77 10.98 -3.29 3.43
CA LYS A 77 12.05 -2.96 4.40
C LYS A 77 12.42 -1.49 4.45
N GLY A 78 11.68 -0.64 3.73
CA GLY A 78 11.90 0.79 3.74
C GLY A 78 11.23 1.52 4.91
N GLU A 79 11.30 2.85 4.87
CA GLU A 79 10.70 3.69 5.89
C GLU A 79 9.18 3.72 5.74
N LEU A 80 8.47 3.53 6.85
CA LEU A 80 7.02 3.52 6.96
C LEU A 80 6.60 4.45 8.11
N PRO A 81 5.38 5.02 8.07
CA PRO A 81 4.89 5.90 9.12
C PRO A 81 4.61 5.16 10.45
N LEU A 82 4.59 3.83 10.42
CA LEU A 82 4.35 2.95 11.55
C LEU A 82 5.31 1.75 11.50
N SER A 83 5.57 1.16 12.67
CA SER A 83 6.29 -0.12 12.74
C SER A 83 5.44 -1.23 12.12
N THR A 84 6.09 -2.21 11.49
CA THR A 84 5.39 -3.38 10.93
C THR A 84 4.75 -4.27 12.01
N ASP A 85 5.23 -4.18 13.25
CA ASP A 85 4.64 -4.86 14.41
C ASP A 85 3.51 -4.08 15.09
N SER A 86 3.14 -2.88 14.59
CA SER A 86 2.14 -2.04 15.25
C SER A 86 0.73 -2.64 15.20
N SER A 87 0.02 -2.51 16.32
CA SER A 87 -1.41 -2.84 16.44
C SER A 87 -2.33 -1.69 16.00
N GLU A 88 -3.63 -1.96 15.87
CA GLU A 88 -4.63 -0.91 15.59
C GLU A 88 -4.58 0.19 16.68
N ASP A 89 -4.50 -0.21 17.95
CA ASP A 89 -4.44 0.72 19.09
C ASP A 89 -3.18 1.61 19.06
N GLU A 90 -2.01 1.04 18.75
CA GLU A 90 -0.77 1.80 18.60
C GLU A 90 -0.84 2.77 17.41
N ALA A 91 -1.41 2.33 16.29
CA ALA A 91 -1.62 3.19 15.13
C ALA A 91 -2.51 4.39 15.48
N MET A 92 -3.59 4.18 16.24
CA MET A 92 -4.47 5.26 16.70
C MET A 92 -3.81 6.21 17.69
N GLN A 93 -2.90 5.71 18.54
CA GLN A 93 -2.12 6.57 19.44
C GLN A 93 -1.14 7.47 18.70
N ILE A 94 -0.54 6.98 17.61
CA ILE A 94 0.44 7.70 16.81
C ILE A 94 -0.22 8.66 15.80
N LEU A 95 -1.23 8.18 15.08
CA LEU A 95 -1.86 8.90 13.96
C LEU A 95 -3.16 9.63 14.35
N GLY A 96 -3.69 9.37 15.54
CA GLY A 96 -4.96 9.92 16.00
C GLY A 96 -6.17 9.06 15.63
N HIS A 97 -7.35 9.66 15.62
CA HIS A 97 -8.59 8.92 15.32
C HIS A 97 -8.74 8.72 13.81
N PRO A 98 -9.03 7.49 13.35
CA PRO A 98 -9.28 7.25 11.94
C PRO A 98 -10.60 7.90 11.51
N LEU A 99 -10.68 8.28 10.24
CA LEU A 99 -11.91 8.75 9.60
C LEU A 99 -12.94 7.62 9.50
N ASP A 100 -12.47 6.41 9.21
CA ASP A 100 -13.32 5.25 8.93
C ASP A 100 -12.64 3.95 9.32
N SER A 101 -13.41 2.89 9.55
CA SER A 101 -12.87 1.56 9.85
C SER A 101 -13.84 0.45 9.45
N GLY A 102 -13.31 -0.75 9.20
CA GLY A 102 -14.11 -1.89 8.79
C GLY A 102 -13.36 -3.21 8.90
N GLY A 103 -13.94 -4.27 8.30
CA GLY A 103 -13.35 -5.62 8.36
C GLY A 103 -13.44 -6.26 9.75
N GLY A 104 -12.49 -7.14 10.06
CA GLY A 104 -12.42 -7.89 11.32
C GLY A 104 -13.54 -8.93 11.46
N LYS A 105 -14.05 -9.44 10.33
CA LYS A 105 -15.21 -10.33 10.30
C LYS A 105 -15.01 -11.46 9.30
N ILE A 106 -15.70 -12.56 9.53
CA ILE A 106 -15.82 -13.65 8.57
C ILE A 106 -17.00 -13.35 7.65
N ASP A 107 -16.73 -13.30 6.35
CA ASP A 107 -17.72 -13.26 5.29
C ASP A 107 -17.96 -14.68 4.73
N PRO A 108 -19.21 -15.13 4.56
CA PRO A 108 -19.51 -16.48 4.07
C PRO A 108 -18.96 -16.82 2.68
N LEU A 109 -18.71 -15.82 1.83
CA LEU A 109 -18.21 -16.00 0.46
C LEU A 109 -16.72 -15.69 0.35
N MET A 110 -16.27 -14.63 1.01
CA MET A 110 -14.90 -14.11 0.88
C MET A 110 -13.94 -14.63 1.97
N GLY A 111 -14.46 -15.35 2.98
CA GLY A 111 -13.65 -15.81 4.10
C GLY A 111 -13.34 -14.69 5.10
N HIS A 112 -12.16 -14.72 5.71
CA HIS A 112 -11.77 -13.68 6.66
C HIS A 112 -11.49 -12.35 5.94
N ILE A 113 -12.20 -11.29 6.32
CA ILE A 113 -11.91 -9.92 5.90
C ILE A 113 -11.09 -9.27 7.00
N ASP A 114 -9.83 -8.97 6.69
CA ASP A 114 -8.89 -8.32 7.61
C ASP A 114 -9.43 -7.00 8.13
N ARG A 115 -9.09 -6.71 9.38
CA ARG A 115 -9.45 -5.46 10.05
C ARG A 115 -8.72 -4.31 9.39
N TRP A 116 -9.37 -3.17 9.21
CA TRP A 116 -8.74 -2.00 8.62
C TRP A 116 -9.26 -0.69 9.18
N ILE A 117 -8.40 0.32 9.12
CA ILE A 117 -8.71 1.71 9.46
C ILE A 117 -8.20 2.64 8.35
N ARG A 118 -8.85 3.79 8.19
CA ARG A 118 -8.57 4.76 7.12
C ARG A 118 -8.47 6.17 7.69
N TYR A 119 -7.45 6.90 7.25
CA TYR A 119 -7.19 8.29 7.58
C TYR A 119 -7.25 9.14 6.31
N GLU A 120 -7.77 10.35 6.43
CA GLU A 120 -7.72 11.36 5.39
C GLU A 120 -6.64 12.37 5.77
N ASN A 121 -5.63 12.49 4.91
CA ASN A 121 -4.57 13.49 5.02
C ASN A 121 -4.77 14.54 3.93
N GLU A 122 -4.08 15.67 4.04
CA GLU A 122 -4.11 16.67 2.97
C GLU A 122 -3.51 16.09 1.67
N GLY A 123 -4.39 15.80 0.70
CA GLY A 123 -4.02 15.37 -0.64
C GLY A 123 -3.84 13.85 -0.83
N TYR A 124 -4.11 13.02 0.18
CA TYR A 124 -4.13 11.55 0.04
C TYR A 124 -4.89 10.87 1.18
N THR A 125 -5.31 9.63 0.94
CA THR A 125 -5.87 8.73 1.94
C THR A 125 -4.81 7.70 2.37
N LEU A 126 -4.67 7.51 3.68
CA LEU A 126 -3.86 6.43 4.26
C LEU A 126 -4.78 5.33 4.77
N HIS A 127 -4.59 4.10 4.29
CA HIS A 127 -5.36 2.94 4.69
C HIS A 127 -4.43 1.88 5.28
N LEU A 128 -4.76 1.41 6.48
CA LEU A 128 -3.99 0.41 7.22
C LEU A 128 -4.82 -0.85 7.36
N GLN A 129 -4.22 -2.00 7.07
CA GLN A 129 -4.82 -3.32 7.30
C GLN A 129 -4.04 -4.07 8.38
N PHE A 130 -4.77 -4.78 9.22
CA PHE A 130 -4.23 -5.58 10.31
C PHE A 130 -4.64 -7.03 10.10
N ASN A 131 -3.68 -7.94 10.28
CA ASN A 131 -3.94 -9.37 10.23
C ASN A 131 -4.70 -9.85 11.48
N GLN A 132 -5.02 -11.14 11.52
CA GLN A 132 -5.77 -11.78 12.61
C GLN A 132 -5.09 -11.71 13.99
N ASN A 133 -3.80 -11.38 14.06
CA ASN A 133 -3.04 -11.21 15.29
C ASN A 133 -2.92 -9.72 15.70
N ASP A 134 -3.71 -8.84 15.10
CA ASP A 134 -3.68 -7.39 15.33
C ASP A 134 -2.28 -6.80 15.09
N ARG A 135 -1.67 -7.23 13.98
CA ARG A 135 -0.42 -6.64 13.49
C ARG A 135 -0.63 -6.09 12.10
N LEU A 136 -0.06 -4.92 11.86
CA LEU A 136 -0.06 -4.26 10.57
C LEU A 136 0.43 -5.22 9.47
N SER A 137 -0.41 -5.47 8.47
CA SER A 137 -0.13 -6.37 7.34
C SER A 137 0.05 -5.61 6.02
N ARG A 138 -0.68 -4.50 5.85
CA ARG A 138 -0.56 -3.63 4.67
C ARG A 138 -0.74 -2.16 5.03
N ILE A 139 0.06 -1.32 4.38
CA ILE A 139 -0.13 0.13 4.31
C ILE A 139 -0.46 0.48 2.87
N THR A 140 -1.50 1.28 2.67
CA THR A 140 -1.90 1.74 1.35
C THR A 140 -2.06 3.25 1.32
N LEU A 141 -1.38 3.88 0.38
CA LEU A 141 -1.59 5.26 -0.06
C LEU A 141 -2.57 5.27 -1.23
N MET A 142 -3.59 6.12 -1.18
CA MET A 142 -4.53 6.35 -2.28
C MET A 142 -4.68 7.84 -2.54
N ARG A 143 -4.86 8.21 -3.80
CA ARG A 143 -5.15 9.58 -4.20
C ARG A 143 -6.51 10.08 -3.70
#